data_AF-A0A2K6QK08-F1
#
_entry.id   AF-A0A2K6QK08-F1
#
_cell.length_a   1.000
_cell.length_b   1.000
_cell.length_c   1.000
_cell.angle_alpha   90.00
_cell.angle_beta   90.00
_cell.angle_gamma   90.00
#
_symmetry.space_group_name_H-M   'P 1'
#
loop_
_entity.id
_entity.type
_entity.pdbx_description
1 polymer ?
#
loop_
_entity_poly.entity_id
_entity_poly.type
_entity_poly.pdbx_seq_one_letter_code
_entity_poly.pdbx_strand_id
1 'polypeptide(L)'
;MNTNPSPGPYHFPAPSRIVWQTVQSQAASDRLKVFDGVPPPHNKKKRMVVPAALKVVRMKLTRKFAYLGHAGGEEEGEGQDSLPEEETAHEATKTGREGGEEN
;
A
#
# COMPACT_ATOMS: atom_id res chain seq x y z
N MET A 1 7.58 -26.11 9.92
CA MET A 1 8.07 -27.52 9.89
C MET A 1 9.39 -27.55 10.63
N ASN A 2 9.53 -28.43 11.64
CA ASN A 2 10.67 -28.41 12.57
C ASN A 2 11.97 -29.04 11.97
N THR A 3 11.85 -29.77 10.86
CA THR A 3 12.96 -30.55 10.27
C THR A 3 13.67 -29.87 9.10
N ASN A 4 12.98 -28.99 8.38
CA ASN A 4 13.55 -28.16 7.33
C ASN A 4 12.67 -26.91 7.17
N PRO A 5 13.22 -25.68 7.30
CA PRO A 5 12.44 -24.45 7.16
C PRO A 5 12.05 -24.14 5.72
N SER A 6 12.78 -24.64 4.72
CA SER A 6 12.54 -24.32 3.30
C SER A 6 11.17 -24.79 2.76
N PRO A 7 10.66 -25.99 3.10
CA PRO A 7 9.30 -26.44 2.73
C PRO A 7 8.17 -25.86 3.59
N GLY A 8 8.45 -24.85 4.42
CA GLY A 8 7.51 -24.27 5.38
C GLY A 8 6.68 -23.09 4.83
N PRO A 9 5.75 -22.56 5.64
CA PRO A 9 5.06 -21.31 5.33
C PRO A 9 6.06 -20.19 5.07
N TYR A 10 5.89 -19.48 3.95
CA TYR A 10 6.78 -18.39 3.58
C TYR A 10 6.29 -17.07 4.20
N HIS A 11 7.17 -16.38 4.91
CA HIS A 11 6.90 -15.06 5.48
C HIS A 11 7.35 -13.98 4.48
N PHE A 12 6.40 -13.22 3.94
CA PHE A 12 6.72 -12.09 3.09
C PHE A 12 6.70 -10.79 3.92
N PRO A 13 7.83 -10.06 4.04
CA PRO A 13 7.88 -8.82 4.82
C PRO A 13 7.27 -7.62 4.09
N ALA A 14 7.20 -7.67 2.76
CA ALA A 14 6.69 -6.58 1.95
C ALA A 14 5.17 -6.37 2.14
N PRO A 15 4.69 -5.13 2.36
CA PRO A 15 3.26 -4.82 2.57
C PRO A 15 2.36 -5.34 1.44
N SER A 16 2.79 -5.18 0.19
CA SER A 16 2.09 -5.71 -0.99
C SER A 16 1.85 -7.22 -0.93
N ARG A 17 2.82 -7.98 -0.42
CA ARG A 17 2.75 -9.44 -0.33
C ARG A 17 1.89 -9.90 0.84
N ILE A 18 1.85 -9.16 1.95
CA ILE A 18 0.92 -9.42 3.05
C ILE A 18 -0.53 -9.29 2.58
N VAL A 19 -0.84 -8.23 1.84
CA VAL A 19 -2.17 -8.04 1.23
C VAL A 19 -2.47 -9.14 0.21
N TRP A 20 -1.50 -9.50 -0.63
CA TRP A 20 -1.68 -10.58 -1.60
C TRP A 20 -1.95 -11.93 -0.93
N GLN A 21 -1.18 -12.29 0.11
CA GLN A 21 -1.34 -13.55 0.84
C GLN A 21 -2.73 -13.67 1.49
N THR A 22 -3.21 -12.57 2.08
CA THR A 22 -4.54 -12.53 2.72
C THR A 22 -5.67 -12.67 1.71
N VAL A 23 -5.59 -12.01 0.54
CA VAL A 23 -6.65 -12.06 -0.47
C VAL A 23 -6.62 -13.34 -1.30
N GLN A 24 -5.43 -13.86 -1.66
CA GLN A 24 -5.28 -15.13 -2.38
C GLN A 24 -5.97 -16.28 -1.64
N SER A 25 -5.90 -16.29 -0.31
CA SER A 25 -6.54 -17.33 0.52
C SER A 25 -8.07 -17.37 0.42
N GLN A 26 -8.72 -16.31 -0.07
CA GLN A 26 -10.19 -16.20 -0.08
C GLN A 26 -10.83 -16.55 -1.42
N ALA A 27 -10.27 -16.14 -2.57
CA ALA A 27 -10.61 -16.65 -3.91
C ALA A 27 -9.89 -15.84 -5.01
N ALA A 28 -9.35 -16.55 -6.01
CA ALA A 28 -8.89 -16.05 -7.32
C ALA A 28 -7.70 -15.06 -7.32
N SER A 29 -6.49 -15.61 -7.40
CA SER A 29 -5.23 -14.84 -7.43
C SER A 29 -4.84 -14.30 -8.80
N ASP A 30 -5.23 -14.97 -9.88
CA ASP A 30 -4.62 -14.72 -11.20
C ASP A 30 -4.93 -13.34 -11.78
N ARG A 31 -5.99 -12.69 -11.28
CA ARG A 31 -6.43 -11.35 -11.73
C ARG A 31 -5.96 -10.22 -10.83
N LEU A 32 -5.47 -10.51 -9.63
CA LEU A 32 -5.09 -9.51 -8.64
C LEU A 32 -3.59 -9.19 -8.77
N LYS A 33 -3.28 -7.90 -8.97
CA LYS A 33 -1.91 -7.37 -8.93
C LYS A 33 -1.82 -6.33 -7.83
N VAL A 34 -0.87 -6.50 -6.92
CA VAL A 34 -0.62 -5.61 -5.78
C VAL A 34 0.80 -5.08 -5.90
N PHE A 35 0.99 -3.80 -5.59
CA PHE A 35 2.27 -3.10 -5.68
C PHE A 35 2.51 -2.30 -4.40
N ASP A 36 3.78 -2.13 -4.03
CA ASP A 36 4.18 -1.13 -3.05
C ASP A 36 4.40 0.21 -3.78
N GLY A 37 3.83 1.29 -3.25
CA GLY A 37 3.77 2.57 -3.95
C GLY A 37 2.93 2.53 -5.23
N VAL A 38 3.12 3.51 -6.12
CA VAL A 38 2.39 3.58 -7.39
C VAL A 38 3.33 3.54 -8.59
N PRO A 39 3.41 2.39 -9.30
CA PRO A 39 4.33 2.25 -10.42
C PRO A 39 3.91 3.13 -11.62
N PRO A 40 4.86 3.49 -12.51
CA PRO A 40 4.61 4.42 -13.63
C PRO A 40 3.39 4.10 -14.52
N PRO A 41 3.07 2.83 -14.84
CA PRO A 41 1.88 2.50 -15.65
C PRO A 41 0.53 2.82 -14.97
N HIS A 42 0.52 3.01 -13.65
CA HIS A 42 -0.67 3.24 -12.84
C HIS A 42 -0.75 4.66 -12.27
N ASN A 43 0.33 5.44 -12.33
CA ASN A 43 0.36 6.80 -11.77
C ASN A 43 -0.64 7.74 -12.50
N LYS A 44 -0.71 7.65 -13.83
CA LYS A 44 -1.57 8.51 -14.65
C LYS A 44 -3.05 8.11 -14.67
N LYS A 45 -3.40 6.95 -14.09
CA LYS A 45 -4.78 6.45 -14.06
C LYS A 45 -5.50 6.97 -12.82
N LYS A 46 -6.79 7.30 -12.94
CA LYS A 46 -7.60 7.68 -11.77
C LYS A 46 -7.70 6.51 -10.80
N ARG A 47 -7.20 6.71 -9.58
CA ARG A 47 -7.25 5.71 -8.51
C ARG A 47 -8.65 5.73 -7.88
N MET A 48 -9.18 4.54 -7.63
CA MET A 48 -10.47 4.37 -6.96
C MET A 48 -10.25 3.95 -5.51
N VAL A 49 -11.20 4.30 -4.64
CA VAL A 49 -11.20 3.97 -3.22
C VAL A 49 -12.43 3.12 -2.93
N VAL A 50 -12.32 2.15 -2.01
CA VAL A 50 -13.45 1.35 -1.53
C VAL A 50 -13.97 1.97 -0.23
N PRO A 51 -15.11 2.69 -0.23
CA PRO A 51 -15.55 3.45 0.95
C PRO A 51 -15.84 2.55 2.16
N ALA A 52 -16.39 1.35 1.89
CA ALA A 52 -16.70 0.37 2.92
C ALA A 52 -15.47 -0.20 3.65
N ALA A 53 -14.26 0.00 3.12
CA ALA A 53 -13.01 -0.45 3.71
C ALA A 53 -12.23 0.66 4.43
N LEU A 54 -12.71 1.90 4.39
CA LEU A 54 -11.97 3.04 4.95
C LEU A 54 -11.93 3.03 6.47
N LYS A 55 -10.75 3.32 7.03
CA LYS A 55 -10.55 3.49 8.48
C LYS A 55 -11.55 4.48 9.09
N VAL A 56 -11.72 5.65 8.48
CA VAL A 56 -12.61 6.72 9.00
C VAL A 56 -14.07 6.28 9.07
N VAL A 57 -14.47 5.36 8.18
CA VAL A 57 -15.83 4.83 8.14
C VAL A 57 -16.00 3.66 9.12
N ARG A 58 -15.02 2.76 9.20
CA ARG A 58 -15.13 1.51 9.96
C ARG A 58 -14.71 1.59 11.43
N MET A 59 -13.81 2.51 11.78
CA MET A 59 -13.21 2.56 13.12
C MET A 59 -13.56 3.86 13.86
N LYS A 60 -13.77 3.74 15.18
CA LYS A 60 -13.89 4.90 16.07
C LYS A 60 -12.54 5.60 16.19
N LEU A 61 -12.55 6.94 16.23
CA LEU A 61 -11.34 7.77 16.31
C LEU A 61 -10.43 7.44 17.51
N THR A 62 -11.00 6.97 18.61
CA THR A 62 -10.28 6.67 19.85
C THR A 62 -9.55 5.33 19.84
N ARG A 63 -9.75 4.48 18.82
CA ARG A 63 -9.12 3.15 18.75
C ARG A 63 -7.75 3.24 18.08
N LYS A 64 -6.76 2.56 18.69
CA LYS A 64 -5.43 2.40 18.10
C LYS A 64 -5.50 1.57 16.83
N PHE A 65 -4.62 1.88 15.89
CA PHE A 65 -4.48 1.20 14.61
C PHE A 65 -2.99 1.13 14.26
N ALA A 66 -2.62 0.22 13.36
CA ALA A 66 -1.24 0.05 12.91
C ALA A 66 -1.14 0.38 11.42
N TYR A 67 0.02 0.89 11.00
CA TYR A 67 0.38 1.06 9.60
C TYR A 67 1.11 -0.19 9.11
N LEU A 68 0.67 -0.73 7.98
CA LEU A 68 1.24 -1.97 7.44
C LEU A 68 2.73 -1.82 7.08
N GLY A 69 3.14 -0.66 6.55
CA GLY A 69 4.54 -0.37 6.20
C GLY A 69 5.48 -0.15 7.40
N HIS A 70 4.95 0.01 8.61
CA HIS A 70 5.76 0.20 9.83
C HIS A 70 5.78 -1.05 10.72
N ALA A 71 4.83 -1.98 10.52
CA ALA A 71 4.67 -3.16 11.37
C ALA A 71 5.73 -4.27 11.13
N GLY A 72 6.65 -4.11 10.17
CA GLY A 72 7.73 -5.06 9.86
C GLY A 72 9.13 -4.62 10.28
N GLY A 73 9.25 -3.53 11.06
CA GLY A 73 10.54 -2.93 11.42
C GLY A 73 11.31 -3.66 12.52
N GLU A 74 11.74 -4.89 12.28
CA GLU A 74 12.92 -5.52 12.91
C GLU A 74 13.69 -6.45 11.95
N GLU A 75 13.18 -6.77 10.75
CA GLU A 75 13.96 -7.50 9.74
C GLU A 75 14.52 -6.52 8.69
N GLU A 76 15.82 -6.26 8.79
CA GLU A 76 16.61 -5.57 7.78
C GLU A 76 16.58 -6.35 6.45
N GLY A 77 15.66 -5.97 5.58
CA GLY A 77 15.78 -6.22 4.16
C GLY A 77 16.58 -5.10 3.52
N GLU A 78 17.84 -5.35 3.17
CA GLU A 78 18.60 -4.50 2.25
C GLU A 78 17.80 -4.33 0.95
N GLY A 79 17.34 -3.10 0.75
CA GLY A 79 16.42 -2.72 -0.31
C GLY A 79 15.68 -1.43 0.03
N GLN A 80 16.35 -0.52 0.78
CA GLN A 80 15.92 0.87 0.85
C GLN A 80 16.35 1.56 -0.44
N ASP A 81 15.69 1.23 -1.55
CA ASP A 81 15.67 2.15 -2.67
C ASP A 81 14.92 3.39 -2.18
N SER A 82 15.68 4.49 -2.08
CA SER A 82 15.16 5.80 -1.72
C SER A 82 13.96 6.09 -2.62
N LEU A 83 12.79 6.37 -2.03
CA LEU A 83 11.64 6.84 -2.79
C LEU A 83 12.12 8.07 -3.58
N PRO A 84 12.04 8.09 -4.93
CA PRO A 84 12.34 9.31 -5.65
C PRO A 84 11.33 10.36 -5.19
N GLU A 85 11.82 11.57 -4.94
CA GLU A 85 11.14 12.84 -4.61
C GLU A 85 9.94 13.20 -5.53
N GLU A 86 9.52 12.31 -6.43
CA GLU A 86 8.38 12.45 -7.34
C GLU A 86 7.02 12.27 -6.64
N GLU A 87 6.91 11.52 -5.52
CA GLU A 87 5.59 11.30 -4.90
C GLU A 87 5.01 12.58 -4.27
N THR A 88 5.87 13.50 -3.82
CA THR A 88 5.50 14.82 -3.30
C THR A 88 5.25 15.85 -4.41
N ALA A 89 5.91 15.72 -5.57
CA ALA A 89 5.77 16.63 -6.70
C ALA A 89 4.40 16.52 -7.43
N HIS A 90 3.82 15.32 -7.49
CA HIS A 90 2.51 15.10 -8.12
C HIS A 90 1.33 15.63 -7.30
N GLU A 91 1.47 15.77 -5.97
CA GLU A 91 0.45 16.36 -5.11
C GLU A 91 0.42 17.89 -5.21
N ALA A 92 1.60 18.53 -5.28
CA ALA A 92 1.73 19.99 -5.34
C ALA A 92 1.19 20.61 -6.64
N THR A 93 1.19 19.87 -7.76
CA THR A 93 0.78 20.41 -9.07
C THR A 93 -0.76 20.46 -9.22
N LYS A 94 -1.52 19.72 -8.40
CA LYS A 94 -2.98 19.64 -8.52
C LYS A 94 -3.73 20.69 -7.69
N THR A 95 -3.09 21.27 -6.67
CA THR A 95 -3.69 22.25 -5.74
C THR A 95 -3.58 23.71 -6.20
N GLY A 96 -2.97 24.00 -7.37
CA GLY A 96 -2.69 25.36 -7.83
C GLY A 96 -3.56 25.92 -8.96
N ARG A 97 -4.67 25.29 -9.37
CA ARG A 97 -5.45 25.71 -10.56
C ARG A 97 -6.96 25.90 -10.33
N GLU A 98 -7.39 26.19 -9.11
CA GLU A 98 -8.77 26.63 -8.83
C GLU A 98 -8.71 27.85 -7.90
N GLY A 99 -8.67 29.05 -8.48
CA GLY A 99 -8.68 30.28 -7.71
C GLY A 99 -8.29 31.50 -8.54
N GLY A 100 -9.23 32.00 -9.35
CA GLY A 100 -9.10 33.33 -9.95
C GLY A 100 -9.96 33.52 -11.18
N GLU A 101 -11.20 33.97 -10.99
CA GLU A 101 -11.96 34.86 -11.90
C GLU A 101 -13.34 35.14 -11.29
N GLU A 102 -13.43 36.17 -10.44
CA GLU A 102 -14.63 37.01 -10.28
C GLU A 102 -14.25 38.35 -9.61
N ASN A 103 -14.10 39.39 -10.43
CA ASN A 103 -14.53 40.78 -10.21
C ASN A 103 -14.42 41.53 -11.54
#